data_AF-A0A7L4NQ62-F1
#
_entry.id   AF-A0A7L4NQ62-F1
#
_cell.length_a   1.000
_cell.length_b   1.000
_cell.length_c   1.000
_cell.angle_alpha   90.00
_cell.angle_beta   90.00
_cell.angle_gamma   90.00
#
_symmetry.space_group_name_H-M   'P 1'
#
loop_
_entity.id
_entity.type
_entity.pdbx_description
1 polymer ?
#
loop_
_entity_poly.entity_id
_entity_poly.type
_entity_poly.pdbx_seq_one_letter_code
_entity_poly.pdbx_strand_id
1 'polypeptide(L)'
;GEDSRSFHVSMQAPLGITSIRDVPSITTVVGGQLILECPEDAVPPTHIEWHWEGSPLQEDARRQILAEGRFLQIQAVEAADGGHYSCRATSARGDTSPRVRVEVHG
;
A
#
# COMPACT_ATOMS: atom_id res chain seq x y z
N GLY A 1 30.02 28.10 -34.28
CA GLY A 1 28.81 28.29 -33.47
C GLY A 1 27.72 27.55 -34.19
N GLU A 2 27.23 26.46 -33.61
CA GLU A 2 25.98 26.46 -32.80
C GLU A 2 24.80 26.68 -33.77
N ASP A 3 23.89 25.73 -33.92
CA ASP A 3 22.99 25.43 -32.83
C ASP A 3 22.32 24.07 -33.03
N SER A 4 22.29 23.31 -31.95
CA SER A 4 21.73 21.97 -31.90
C SER A 4 20.23 22.12 -31.66
N ARG A 5 19.40 21.82 -32.64
CA ARG A 5 17.93 21.77 -32.44
C ARG A 5 17.59 20.62 -31.50
N SER A 6 17.33 20.97 -30.25
CA SER A 6 16.83 20.05 -29.22
C SER A 6 15.37 19.69 -29.51
N PHE A 7 15.09 18.38 -29.60
CA PHE A 7 13.74 17.85 -29.69
C PHE A 7 13.22 17.65 -28.27
N HIS A 8 12.23 18.44 -27.86
CA HIS A 8 11.55 18.28 -26.58
C HIS A 8 10.61 17.08 -26.68
N VAL A 9 10.96 15.95 -26.08
CA VAL A 9 10.06 14.80 -25.96
C VAL A 9 9.14 15.05 -24.77
N SER A 10 7.94 15.55 -25.03
CA SER A 10 6.89 15.62 -24.02
C SER A 10 6.31 14.21 -23.85
N MET A 11 6.68 13.51 -22.77
CA MET A 11 5.97 12.30 -22.35
C MET A 11 4.59 12.73 -21.84
N GLN A 12 3.59 12.66 -22.72
CA GLN A 12 2.20 12.64 -22.28
C GLN A 12 1.99 11.30 -21.58
N ALA A 13 1.90 11.33 -20.24
CA ALA A 13 1.46 10.18 -19.48
C ALA A 13 0.15 9.68 -20.10
N PRO A 14 0.00 8.38 -20.41
CA PRO A 14 -1.29 7.87 -20.83
C PRO A 14 -2.25 8.19 -19.69
N LEU A 15 -3.37 8.82 -20.05
CA LEU A 15 -4.46 9.16 -19.15
C LEU A 15 -4.65 8.00 -18.17
N GLY A 16 -4.21 8.21 -16.92
CA GLY A 16 -4.65 7.42 -15.79
C GLY A 16 -6.13 7.74 -15.64
N ILE A 17 -6.95 7.12 -16.49
CA ILE A 17 -8.37 6.94 -16.20
C ILE A 17 -8.35 6.13 -14.92
N THR A 18 -8.45 6.81 -13.79
CA THR A 18 -8.72 6.21 -12.50
C THR A 18 -10.01 5.44 -12.70
N SER A 19 -9.88 4.16 -13.04
CA SER A 19 -11.00 3.25 -13.14
C SER A 19 -11.62 3.23 -11.75
N ILE A 20 -12.85 3.71 -11.70
CA ILE A 20 -13.78 3.58 -10.61
C ILE A 20 -13.74 2.13 -10.05
N ARG A 21 -12.96 1.93 -8.97
CA ARG A 21 -12.89 0.72 -8.11
C ARG A 21 -12.00 -0.44 -8.58
N ASP A 22 -10.79 -0.19 -9.09
CA ASP A 22 -9.77 -1.24 -9.05
C ASP A 22 -9.05 -1.19 -7.69
N VAL A 23 -9.22 -2.24 -6.88
CA VAL A 23 -8.47 -2.38 -5.62
C VAL A 23 -7.07 -2.83 -5.99
N PRO A 24 -6.01 -2.07 -5.65
CA PRO A 24 -4.65 -2.46 -6.01
C PRO A 24 -4.34 -3.86 -5.49
N SER A 25 -3.70 -4.69 -6.30
CA SER A 25 -3.22 -6.02 -5.90
C SER A 25 -1.71 -6.05 -5.77
N ILE A 26 -1.23 -6.77 -4.76
CA ILE A 26 0.18 -7.01 -4.47
C ILE A 26 0.39 -8.51 -4.41
N THR A 27 1.46 -8.98 -5.04
CA THR A 27 1.78 -10.40 -5.11
C THR A 27 3.05 -10.70 -4.32
N THR A 28 3.04 -11.76 -3.53
CA THR A 28 4.19 -12.23 -2.75
C THR A 28 4.29 -13.76 -2.79
N VAL A 29 5.34 -14.33 -2.19
CA VAL A 29 5.61 -15.77 -2.17
C VAL A 29 5.67 -16.33 -0.76
N VAL A 30 5.31 -17.60 -0.60
CA VAL A 30 5.41 -18.31 0.69
C VAL A 30 6.87 -18.31 1.17
N GLY A 31 7.06 -18.04 2.46
CA GLY A 31 8.37 -17.88 3.10
C GLY A 31 9.05 -16.54 2.85
N GLY A 32 8.47 -15.69 1.99
CA GLY A 32 8.97 -14.35 1.70
C GLY A 32 8.67 -13.33 2.79
N GLN A 33 8.95 -12.07 2.46
CA GLN A 33 8.61 -10.90 3.28
C GLN A 33 7.59 -10.05 2.51
N LEU A 34 6.57 -9.58 3.21
CA LEU A 34 5.59 -8.62 2.71
C LEU A 34 5.69 -7.32 3.51
N ILE A 35 5.75 -6.18 2.82
CA ILE A 35 5.68 -4.85 3.42
C ILE A 35 4.56 -4.09 2.74
N LEU A 36 3.57 -3.65 3.52
CA LEU A 36 2.49 -2.79 3.06
C LEU A 36 2.69 -1.39 3.64
N GLU A 37 2.52 -0.39 2.77
CA GLU A 37 2.55 1.01 3.16
C GLU A 37 1.14 1.59 3.07
N CYS A 38 0.70 2.24 4.14
CA CYS A 38 -0.53 3.03 4.08
C CYS A 38 -0.24 4.30 3.26
N PRO A 39 -1.06 4.78 2.30
CA PRO A 39 -0.76 5.97 1.50
C PRO A 39 -0.69 7.28 2.32
N GLU A 40 0.11 8.25 1.88
CA GLU A 40 0.16 9.63 2.44
C GLU A 40 -0.68 10.54 1.54
N ASP A 41 -1.93 10.82 1.89
CA ASP A 41 -2.74 11.78 1.11
C ASP A 41 -2.99 13.11 1.85
N ALA A 42 -2.68 13.20 3.15
CA ALA A 42 -2.97 14.39 3.95
C ALA A 42 -2.38 14.29 5.37
N VAL A 43 -1.62 15.33 5.78
CA VAL A 43 -1.26 15.77 7.16
C VAL A 43 -1.25 14.67 8.23
N PRO A 44 -0.09 14.38 8.86
CA PRO A 44 0.20 13.10 9.47
C PRO A 44 -0.99 12.58 10.29
N PRO A 45 -1.51 11.38 9.99
CA PRO A 45 -2.61 10.81 10.74
C PRO A 45 -2.20 10.67 12.20
N THR A 46 -3.12 11.02 13.11
CA THR A 46 -2.88 10.90 14.56
C THR A 46 -2.94 9.45 15.02
N HIS A 47 -3.54 8.58 14.21
CA HIS A 47 -3.68 7.16 14.48
C HIS A 47 -3.84 6.39 13.17
N ILE A 48 -3.03 5.34 12.99
CA ILE A 48 -3.15 4.38 11.89
C ILE A 48 -3.38 2.99 12.48
N GLU A 49 -4.42 2.30 12.00
CA GLU A 49 -4.76 0.94 12.41
C GLU A 49 -4.84 0.03 11.18
N TRP A 50 -4.16 -1.11 11.21
CA TRP A 50 -4.21 -2.09 10.12
C TRP A 50 -5.34 -3.09 10.33
N HIS A 51 -5.97 -3.48 9.24
CA HIS A 51 -7.04 -4.48 9.21
C HIS A 51 -6.77 -5.52 8.14
N TRP A 52 -7.08 -6.78 8.45
CA TRP A 52 -7.09 -7.90 7.51
C TRP A 52 -8.49 -8.47 7.44
N GLU A 53 -9.05 -8.52 6.23
CA GLU A 53 -10.43 -8.96 5.98
C GLU A 53 -11.47 -8.20 6.84
N GLY A 54 -11.18 -6.93 7.15
CA GLY A 54 -12.04 -6.05 7.96
C GLY A 54 -11.93 -6.21 9.47
N SER A 55 -11.02 -7.07 9.95
CA SER A 55 -10.71 -7.23 11.39
C SER A 55 -9.38 -6.57 11.73
N PRO A 56 -9.23 -5.94 12.91
CA PRO A 56 -7.98 -5.30 13.31
C PRO A 56 -6.86 -6.35 13.37
N LEU A 57 -5.74 -6.02 12.73
CA LEU A 57 -4.54 -6.84 12.78
C LEU A 57 -3.86 -6.64 14.12
N GLN A 58 -3.56 -7.75 14.77
CA GLN A 58 -2.73 -7.77 15.97
C GLN A 58 -1.30 -8.10 15.57
N GLU A 59 -0.35 -7.42 16.23
CA GLU A 59 1.06 -7.72 16.09
C GLU A 59 1.40 -9.06 16.74
N ASP A 60 2.30 -9.80 16.12
CA ASP A 60 2.82 -11.08 16.59
C ASP A 60 4.26 -11.26 16.12
N ALA A 61 4.89 -12.40 16.41
CA ALA A 61 6.27 -12.67 16.02
C ALA A 61 6.56 -12.46 14.51
N ARG A 62 5.56 -12.70 13.64
CA ARG A 62 5.69 -12.51 12.18
C ARG A 62 5.16 -11.16 11.71
N ARG A 63 4.09 -10.63 12.30
CA ARG A 63 3.44 -9.38 11.89
C ARG A 63 3.85 -8.23 12.80
N GLN A 64 4.48 -7.22 12.23
CA GLN A 64 5.02 -6.07 12.95
C GLN A 64 4.50 -4.78 12.32
N ILE A 65 4.08 -3.84 13.16
CA ILE A 65 3.63 -2.52 12.73
C ILE A 65 4.75 -1.52 13.03
N LEU A 66 5.25 -0.86 11.99
CA LEU A 66 6.43 -0.01 12.04
C LEU A 66 6.07 1.45 11.75
N ALA A 67 6.95 2.35 12.20
CA ALA A 67 6.84 3.80 12.01
C ALA A 67 5.43 4.33 12.36
N GLU A 68 5.01 4.10 13.61
CA GLU A 68 3.74 4.60 14.16
C GLU A 68 2.50 4.15 13.35
N GLY A 69 2.54 2.95 12.77
CA GLY A 69 1.42 2.42 11.99
C GLY A 69 1.54 2.59 10.48
N ARG A 70 2.54 3.34 10.00
CA ARG A 70 2.70 3.62 8.57
C ARG A 70 2.95 2.36 7.74
N PHE A 71 3.72 1.42 8.27
CA PHE A 71 4.09 0.20 7.57
C PHE A 71 3.64 -1.04 8.34
N LEU A 72 3.04 -2.00 7.63
CA LEU A 72 2.83 -3.35 8.12
C LEU A 72 3.85 -4.26 7.48
N GLN A 73 4.65 -4.95 8.29
CA GLN A 73 5.60 -5.95 7.86
C GLN A 73 5.13 -7.35 8.28
N ILE A 74 5.11 -8.29 7.34
CA ILE A 74 4.85 -9.72 7.59
C ILE A 74 6.06 -10.52 7.12
N GLN A 75 6.70 -11.23 8.03
CA GLN A 75 7.80 -12.14 7.74
C GLN A 75 7.31 -13.58 7.62
N ALA A 76 8.06 -14.41 6.88
CA ALA A 76 7.73 -15.82 6.64
C ALA A 76 6.25 -15.96 6.22
N VAL A 77 5.90 -15.27 5.13
CA VAL A 77 4.53 -15.20 4.61
C VAL A 77 3.99 -16.60 4.34
N GLU A 78 2.74 -16.84 4.72
CA GLU A 78 2.03 -18.09 4.47
C GLU A 78 0.90 -17.86 3.46
N ALA A 79 0.41 -18.93 2.82
CA ALA A 79 -0.74 -18.82 1.92
C ALA A 79 -1.99 -18.23 2.61
N ALA A 80 -2.10 -18.41 3.93
CA ALA A 80 -3.18 -17.85 4.75
C ALA A 80 -3.04 -16.34 5.01
N ASP A 81 -1.88 -15.74 4.75
CA ASP A 81 -1.68 -14.29 4.82
C ASP A 81 -2.20 -13.59 3.54
N GLY A 82 -2.73 -14.33 2.55
CA GLY A 82 -3.45 -13.73 1.43
C GLY A 82 -4.80 -13.13 1.87
N GLY A 83 -5.24 -12.06 1.20
CA GLY A 83 -6.53 -11.43 1.49
C GLY A 83 -6.53 -9.91 1.28
N HIS A 84 -7.55 -9.24 1.79
CA HIS A 84 -7.71 -7.80 1.70
C HIS A 84 -7.18 -7.12 2.96
N TYR A 85 -6.17 -6.28 2.77
CA TYR A 85 -5.62 -5.44 3.80
C TYR A 85 -6.16 -4.02 3.64
N SER A 86 -6.37 -3.35 4.76
CA SER A 86 -6.70 -1.92 4.75
C SER A 86 -6.05 -1.24 5.95
N CYS A 87 -5.58 -0.01 5.75
CA CYS A 87 -5.12 0.84 6.85
C CYS A 87 -6.18 1.90 7.12
N ARG A 88 -6.67 2.00 8.34
CA ARG A 88 -7.54 3.09 8.77
C ARG A 88 -6.68 4.21 9.30
N ALA A 89 -6.46 5.24 8.49
CA ALA A 89 -5.75 6.44 8.89
C ALA A 89 -6.76 7.52 9.30
N THR A 90 -6.70 7.96 10.56
CA THR A 90 -7.54 9.05 11.07
C THR A 90 -6.73 10.34 11.09
N SER A 91 -7.22 11.35 10.37
CA SER A 91 -6.61 12.69 10.31
C SER A 91 -7.59 13.76 10.80
N ALA A 92 -7.10 14.97 11.07
CA ALA A 92 -7.94 16.11 11.44
C ALA A 92 -8.99 16.50 10.36
N ARG A 93 -8.83 16.02 9.12
CA ARG A 93 -9.73 16.29 7.99
C ARG A 93 -10.73 15.16 7.71
N GLY A 94 -10.59 14.02 8.39
CA GLY A 94 -11.42 12.84 8.18
C GLY A 94 -10.63 11.54 8.21
N ASP A 95 -11.34 10.43 8.03
CA ASP A 95 -10.76 9.08 7.94
C ASP A 95 -10.59 8.63 6.48
N THR A 96 -9.51 7.91 6.21
CA THR A 96 -9.30 7.21 4.93
C THR A 96 -8.98 5.76 5.21
N SER A 97 -9.56 4.87 4.40
CA SER A 97 -9.39 3.42 4.51
C SER A 97 -9.08 2.81 3.14
N PRO A 98 -7.88 3.07 2.57
CA PRO A 98 -7.50 2.45 1.33
C PRO A 98 -7.36 0.94 1.55
N ARG A 99 -7.79 0.18 0.54
CA ARG A 99 -7.79 -1.28 0.54
C ARG A 99 -6.80 -1.76 -0.51
N VAL A 100 -6.10 -2.84 -0.20
CA VAL A 100 -5.19 -3.54 -1.10
C VAL A 100 -5.45 -5.03 -0.99
N ARG A 101 -5.37 -5.75 -2.11
CA ARG A 101 -5.47 -7.20 -2.14
C ARG A 101 -4.08 -7.81 -2.18
N VAL A 102 -3.81 -8.78 -1.33
CA VAL A 102 -2.56 -9.52 -1.27
C VAL A 102 -2.80 -10.93 -1.78
N GLU A 103 -2.00 -11.33 -2.76
CA GLU A 103 -2.01 -12.65 -3.37
C GLU A 103 -0.68 -13.36 -3.06
N VAL A 104 -0.76 -14.55 -2.47
CA VAL A 104 0.41 -15.34 -2.07
C VAL A 104 0.53 -16.55 -3.00
N HIS A 105 1.67 -16.67 -3.69
CA HIS A 105 1.99 -17.86 -4.49
C HIS A 105 2.98 -18.76 -3.75
N GLY A 106 2.87 -20.08 -3.97
CA GLY A 106 3.77 -21.10 -3.46
C GLY A 106 4.43 -21.86 -4.59
#